data_AF-A0A5B7BNN3-F1
#
_entry.id   AF-A0A5B7BNN3-F1
#
_cell.length_a   1.000
_cell.length_b   1.000
_cell.length_c   1.000
_cell.angle_alpha   90.00
_cell.angle_beta   90.00
_cell.angle_gamma   90.00
#
_symmetry.space_group_name_H-M   'P 1'
#
loop_
_entity.id
_entity.type
_entity.pdbx_description
1 polymer ?
#
loop_
_entity_poly.entity_id
_entity_poly.type
_entity_poly.pdbx_seq_one_letter_code
_entity_poly.pdbx_strand_id
1 'polypeptide(L)'
;IIHGFCQEGLLDEAKEWLMKMEENGCLPDCVTYNIIVRGFLKRQKYYEAMILLEATVGSGFSVDASTFTILLDLLSAEEQDPNLMKMIQKFVPKDRSLKC
;
A
#
# COMPACT_ATOMS: atom_id res chain seq x y z
N ILE A 1 14.30 -9.69 1.29
CA ILE A 1 13.44 -10.69 1.99
C ILE A 1 11.96 -10.35 1.76
N ILE A 2 11.46 -9.24 2.31
CA ILE A 2 10.05 -8.80 2.17
C ILE A 2 9.56 -8.78 0.71
N HIS A 3 10.35 -8.25 -0.22
CA HIS A 3 9.98 -8.26 -1.64
C HIS A 3 9.74 -9.67 -2.20
N GLY A 4 10.58 -10.64 -1.83
CA GLY A 4 10.41 -12.04 -2.25
C GLY A 4 9.12 -12.64 -1.72
N PHE A 5 8.81 -12.43 -0.43
CA PHE A 5 7.52 -12.86 0.13
C PHE A 5 6.32 -12.23 -0.59
N CYS A 6 6.41 -10.94 -0.92
CA CYS A 6 5.36 -10.27 -1.69
C CYS A 6 5.22 -10.82 -3.12
N GLN A 7 6.31 -11.25 -3.77
CA GLN A 7 6.26 -11.88 -5.08
C GLN A 7 5.59 -13.25 -5.02
N GLU A 8 5.93 -14.06 -4.02
CA GLU A 8 5.35 -15.40 -3.81
C GLU A 8 3.92 -15.36 -3.23
N GLY A 9 3.49 -14.21 -2.69
CA GLY A 9 2.16 -14.04 -2.10
C GLY A 9 2.05 -14.47 -0.65
N LEU A 10 3.20 -14.66 -0.02
CA LEU A 10 3.40 -14.91 1.39
C LEU A 10 3.28 -13.60 2.17
N LEU A 11 2.08 -13.00 2.13
CA LEU A 11 1.84 -11.64 2.63
C LEU A 11 1.86 -11.56 4.16
N ASP A 12 1.52 -12.66 4.85
CA ASP A 12 1.57 -12.72 6.30
C ASP A 12 3.02 -12.81 6.78
N GLU A 13 3.86 -13.57 6.09
CA GLU A 13 5.30 -13.61 6.30
C GLU A 13 5.96 -12.26 6.01
N ALA A 14 5.51 -11.56 4.96
CA ALA A 14 5.98 -10.21 4.67
C ALA A 14 5.69 -9.22 5.82
N LYS A 15 4.49 -9.32 6.44
CA LYS A 15 4.12 -8.53 7.61
C LYS A 15 4.90 -8.92 8.86
N GLU A 16 5.08 -10.21 9.12
CA GLU A 16 5.87 -10.69 10.25
C GLU A 16 7.30 -10.14 10.18
N TRP A 17 7.89 -10.14 8.98
CA TRP A 17 9.20 -9.55 8.76
C TRP A 17 9.22 -8.03 8.94
N LEU A 18 8.17 -7.31 8.55
CA LEU A 18 8.04 -5.89 8.82
C LEU A 18 8.05 -5.61 10.34
N MET A 19 7.26 -6.36 11.12
CA MET A 19 7.23 -6.23 12.58
C MET A 19 8.59 -6.56 13.21
N LYS A 20 9.25 -7.63 12.75
CA LYS A 20 10.60 -7.99 13.20
C LYS A 20 11.64 -6.90 12.91
N MET A 21 11.51 -6.16 11.82
CA MET A 21 12.39 -5.02 11.55
C MET A 21 12.25 -3.97 12.67
N GLU A 22 11.01 -3.59 12.99
CA GLU A 22 10.70 -2.60 14.04
C GLU A 22 11.17 -3.06 15.43
N GLU A 23 10.89 -4.32 15.80
CA GLU A 23 11.31 -4.91 17.08
C GLU A 23 12.83 -4.91 17.28
N ASN A 24 13.58 -5.09 16.19
CA ASN A 24 15.05 -5.07 16.21
C ASN A 24 15.64 -3.65 16.06
N GLY A 25 14.82 -2.60 16.11
CA GLY A 25 15.25 -1.21 15.95
C GLY A 25 15.68 -0.85 14.52
N CYS A 26 15.41 -1.72 13.55
CA CYS A 26 15.63 -1.47 12.13
C CYS A 26 14.35 -0.87 11.55
N LEU A 27 14.24 0.45 11.51
CA LEU A 27 13.01 1.09 11.06
C LEU A 27 12.76 0.81 9.56
N PRO A 28 11.57 0.29 9.19
CA PRO A 28 11.18 0.17 7.81
C PRO A 28 11.15 1.55 7.12
N ASP A 29 11.65 1.61 5.90
CA ASP A 29 11.66 2.82 5.09
C ASP A 29 10.46 2.89 4.13
N CYS A 30 10.33 4.01 3.41
CA CYS A 30 9.26 4.21 2.43
C CYS A 30 9.24 3.13 1.34
N VAL A 31 10.40 2.58 0.96
CA VAL A 31 10.50 1.52 -0.05
C VAL A 31 9.89 0.22 0.48
N THR A 32 10.20 -0.14 1.73
CA THR A 32 9.69 -1.34 2.40
C THR A 32 8.17 -1.31 2.48
N TYR A 33 7.59 -0.20 2.96
CA TYR A 33 6.15 -0.04 3.00
C TYR A 33 5.49 -0.12 1.62
N ASN A 34 6.05 0.57 0.62
CA ASN A 34 5.52 0.54 -0.75
C ASN A 34 5.49 -0.88 -1.33
N ILE A 35 6.55 -1.67 -1.12
CA ILE A 35 6.62 -3.06 -1.58
C ILE A 35 5.46 -3.89 -1.01
N ILE A 36 5.24 -3.79 0.31
CA ILE A 36 4.23 -4.58 1.00
C ILE A 36 2.82 -4.14 0.57
N VAL A 37 2.55 -2.83 0.54
CA VAL A 37 1.26 -2.28 0.11
C VAL A 37 0.91 -2.77 -1.29
N ARG A 38 1.84 -2.71 -2.25
CA ARG A 38 1.60 -3.23 -3.61
C ARG A 38 1.35 -4.73 -3.61
N GLY A 39 2.04 -5.48 -2.76
CA GLY A 39 1.81 -6.92 -2.58
C GLY A 39 0.37 -7.22 -2.18
N PHE A 40 -0.18 -6.46 -1.23
CA PHE A 40 -1.58 -6.55 -0.80
C PHE A 40 -2.56 -6.10 -1.89
N LEU A 41 -2.31 -4.95 -2.54
CA LEU A 41 -3.19 -4.42 -3.60
C LEU A 41 -3.32 -5.37 -4.79
N LYS A 42 -2.20 -5.95 -5.26
CA LYS A 42 -2.19 -6.92 -6.36
C LYS A 42 -2.95 -8.21 -6.05
N ARG A 43 -3.22 -8.47 -4.77
CA ARG A 43 -3.96 -9.65 -4.28
C ARG A 43 -5.32 -9.28 -3.69
N GLN A 44 -5.79 -8.06 -3.96
CA GLN A 44 -7.10 -7.56 -3.55
C GLN A 44 -7.34 -7.60 -2.03
N LYS A 45 -6.26 -7.51 -1.25
CA LYS A 45 -6.28 -7.47 0.22
C LYS A 45 -6.30 -6.02 0.70
N TYR A 46 -7.40 -5.32 0.40
CA TYR A 46 -7.48 -3.86 0.51
C TYR A 46 -7.47 -3.33 1.94
N TYR A 47 -8.08 -4.06 2.87
CA TYR A 47 -8.10 -3.67 4.28
C TYR A 47 -6.69 -3.61 4.87
N GLU A 48 -5.89 -4.65 4.62
CA GLU A 48 -4.51 -4.75 5.04
C GLU A 48 -3.63 -3.68 4.37
N ALA A 49 -3.84 -3.45 3.06
CA ALA A 49 -3.17 -2.36 2.37
C ALA A 49 -3.50 -1.00 2.99
N MET A 50 -4.74 -0.76 3.41
CA MET A 50 -5.17 0.52 3.99
C MET A 50 -4.48 0.80 5.32
N ILE A 51 -4.38 -0.20 6.18
CA ILE A 51 -3.68 -0.09 7.47
C ILE A 51 -2.22 0.32 7.24
N LEU A 52 -1.53 -0.30 6.28
CA LEU A 52 -0.14 0.02 5.97
C LEU A 52 0.02 1.41 5.33
N LEU A 53 -0.92 1.81 4.47
CA LEU A 53 -0.94 3.17 3.94
C LEU A 53 -1.11 4.22 5.04
N GLU A 54 -1.99 3.96 6.01
CA GLU A 54 -2.16 4.86 7.15
C GLU A 54 -0.89 4.95 8.01
N ALA A 55 -0.19 3.84 8.20
CA ALA A 55 1.10 3.80 8.88
C ALA A 55 2.18 4.62 8.13
N THR A 56 2.19 4.61 6.79
CA THR A 56 3.12 5.46 6.01
C THR A 56 2.89 6.94 6.25
N VAL A 57 1.63 7.40 6.27
CA VAL A 57 1.29 8.80 6.53
C VAL A 57 1.63 9.19 7.96
N GLY A 58 1.33 8.33 8.94
CA GLY A 58 1.72 8.55 10.34
C GLY A 58 3.24 8.68 10.53
N SER A 59 4.01 7.99 9.69
CA SER A 59 5.47 8.03 9.67
C SER A 59 6.06 9.15 8.79
N GLY A 60 5.21 10.00 8.18
CA GLY A 60 5.64 11.10 7.31
C GLY A 60 6.08 10.68 5.89
N PHE A 61 5.80 9.45 5.48
CA PHE A 61 6.10 8.93 4.14
C PHE A 61 4.89 9.01 3.22
N SER A 62 5.14 9.35 1.96
CA SER A 62 4.16 9.20 0.89
C SER A 62 4.38 7.86 0.18
N VAL A 63 3.28 7.24 -0.24
CA VAL A 63 3.38 6.20 -1.27
C VAL A 63 3.79 6.80 -2.59
N ASP A 64 4.48 6.01 -3.41
CA ASP A 64 5.02 6.48 -4.67
C ASP A 64 4.03 6.31 -5.84
N ALA A 65 4.38 6.88 -6.99
CA ALA A 65 3.55 6.87 -8.19
C ALA A 65 3.15 5.45 -8.63
N SER A 66 4.01 4.46 -8.40
CA SER A 66 3.77 3.08 -8.77
C SER A 66 2.66 2.43 -7.93
N THR A 67 2.58 2.76 -6.65
CA THR A 67 1.46 2.33 -5.79
C THR A 67 0.16 3.00 -6.24
N PHE A 68 0.20 4.27 -6.62
CA PHE A 68 -0.95 4.98 -7.17
C PHE A 68 -1.47 4.39 -8.49
N THR A 69 -0.59 4.02 -9.42
CA THR A 69 -0.98 3.37 -10.68
C THR A 69 -1.81 2.12 -10.43
N ILE A 70 -1.38 1.25 -9.50
CA ILE A 70 -2.12 0.03 -9.15
C ILE A 70 -3.51 0.35 -8.61
N LEU A 71 -3.66 1.39 -7.77
CA LEU A 71 -4.98 1.80 -7.27
C LEU A 71 -5.92 2.26 -8.39
N LEU A 72 -5.40 2.98 -9.37
CA LEU A 72 -6.18 3.42 -10.53
C LEU A 72 -6.57 2.25 -11.44
N ASP A 73 -5.65 1.32 -11.68
CA ASP A 73 -5.93 0.13 -12.50
C ASP A 73 -7.05 -0.72 -11.88
N LEU A 74 -7.07 -0.86 -10.55
CA LEU A 74 -8.10 -1.58 -9.82
C LEU A 74 -9.49 -0.93 -9.94
N LEU A 75 -9.58 0.41 -9.99
CA LEU A 75 -10.84 1.10 -10.27
C LEU A 75 -11.37 0.84 -11.68
N SER A 76 -10.47 0.82 -12.66
CA SER A 76 -10.83 0.56 -14.05
C SER A 76 -11.35 -0.86 -14.26
N ALA A 77 -11.11 -1.77 -13.31
CA ALA A 77 -11.59 -3.15 -13.32
C ALA A 77 -13.00 -3.35 -12.73
N GLU A 78 -13.78 -2.27 -12.50
CA GLU A 78 -15.12 -2.29 -11.86
C GLU A 78 -15.14 -2.80 -10.40
N GLU A 79 -14.01 -2.73 -9.70
CA GLU A 79 -13.93 -3.16 -8.30
C GLU A 79 -14.78 -2.24 -7.38
N GLN A 80 -15.77 -2.82 -6.70
CA GLN A 80 -16.70 -2.10 -5.80
C GLN A 80 -16.37 -2.30 -4.32
N ASP A 81 -15.18 -2.82 -3.99
CA ASP A 81 -14.80 -3.02 -2.60
C ASP A 81 -14.81 -1.68 -1.83
N PRO A 82 -15.56 -1.58 -0.72
CA PRO A 82 -15.70 -0.33 0.02
C PRO A 82 -14.39 0.13 0.66
N ASN A 83 -13.47 -0.77 1.01
CA ASN A 83 -12.15 -0.40 1.51
C ASN A 83 -11.28 0.17 0.39
N LEU A 84 -11.34 -0.39 -0.81
CA LEU A 84 -10.68 0.19 -1.98
C LEU A 84 -11.22 1.60 -2.27
N MET A 85 -12.54 1.77 -2.30
CA MET A 85 -13.18 3.08 -2.51
C MET A 85 -12.81 4.09 -1.44
N LYS A 86 -12.77 3.67 -0.17
CA LYS A 86 -12.32 4.50 0.96
C LYS A 86 -10.85 4.90 0.82
N MET A 87 -9.99 3.95 0.44
CA MET A 87 -8.57 4.19 0.20
C MET A 87 -8.38 5.22 -0.91
N ILE A 88 -9.05 5.07 -2.04
CA ILE A 88 -8.95 6.01 -3.15
C ILE A 88 -9.45 7.39 -2.76
N GLN A 89 -10.61 7.51 -2.12
CA GLN A 89 -11.10 8.83 -1.69
C GLN A 89 -10.17 9.52 -0.69
N LYS A 90 -9.46 8.74 0.13
CA LYS A 90 -8.53 9.25 1.14
C LYS A 90 -7.17 9.65 0.56
N PHE A 91 -6.64 8.87 -0.38
CA PHE A 91 -5.27 9.03 -0.88
C PHE A 91 -5.20 9.63 -2.29
N VAL A 92 -6.26 9.50 -3.09
CA VAL A 92 -6.41 10.17 -4.39
C VAL A 92 -7.37 11.35 -4.20
N PRO A 93 -6.87 12.58 -4.01
CA PRO A 93 -7.74 13.74 -3.90
C PRO A 93 -8.62 13.86 -5.15
N LYS A 94 -9.91 14.17 -4.96
CA LYS A 94 -10.91 14.32 -6.03
C LYS A 94 -10.63 15.50 -6.98
N ASP A 95 -9.53 16.21 -6.82
CA ASP A 95 -9.27 17.44 -7.54
C ASP A 95 -8.49 17.17 -8.84
N ARG A 96 -9.23 16.90 -9.91
CA ARG A 96 -8.75 17.07 -11.30
C ARG A 96 -8.88 18.54 -11.74
N SER A 97 -8.58 19.52 -10.88
CA SER A 97 -8.22 20.84 -11.40
C SER A 97 -6.81 20.79 -11.98
N LEU A 98 -6.73 20.28 -13.21
CA LEU A 98 -5.72 20.73 -14.17
C LEU A 98 -5.83 22.24 -14.25
N LYS A 99 -4.96 22.95 -13.55
CA LYS A 99 -4.49 24.26 -13.99
C LYS A 99 -3.08 24.04 -14.51
N CYS A 100 -2.91 24.39 -15.78
CA CYS A 100 -1.64 24.46 -16.48
C CYS A 100 -0.57 25.21 -15.69
#